data_AF-A0A444J6C1-F1
#
_entry.id   AF-A0A444J6C1-F1
#
_cell.length_a   1.000
_cell.length_b   1.000
_cell.length_c   1.000
_cell.angle_alpha   90.00
_cell.angle_beta   90.00
_cell.angle_gamma   90.00
#
_symmetry.space_group_name_H-M   'P 1'
#
loop_
_entity.id
_entity.type
_entity.pdbx_description
1 polymer ?
#
loop_
_entity_poly.entity_id
_entity_poly.type
_entity_poly.pdbx_seq_one_letter_code
_entity_poly.pdbx_strand_id
1 'polypeptide(L)' 'VKANELHYKLFALMGTMFCYPNPAPAKKGLHLMGKIATPEVRLPMTEMDEASLNKLITEMKEVGLI' A
#
# COMPACT_ATOMS: atom_id res chain seq x y z
N VAL A 1 -8.28 2.45 -24.40
CA VAL A 1 -7.04 1.65 -24.57
C VAL A 1 -5.94 2.05 -23.57
N LYS A 2 -5.60 3.34 -23.38
CA LYS A 2 -4.66 3.80 -22.31
C LYS A 2 -5.09 3.51 -20.86
N ALA A 3 -6.40 3.56 -20.57
CA ALA A 3 -6.92 3.30 -19.21
C ALA A 3 -6.63 1.87 -18.74
N ASN A 4 -6.74 0.88 -19.63
CA ASN A 4 -6.48 -0.51 -19.31
C ASN A 4 -4.99 -0.75 -19.00
N GLU A 5 -4.09 -0.10 -19.75
CA GLU A 5 -2.65 -0.18 -19.49
C GLU A 5 -2.32 0.28 -18.06
N LEU A 6 -2.87 1.42 -17.64
CA LEU A 6 -2.68 1.93 -16.28
C LEU A 6 -3.34 1.02 -15.24
N HIS A 7 -4.56 0.54 -15.51
CA HIS A 7 -5.26 -0.39 -14.64
C HIS A 7 -4.42 -1.63 -14.37
N TYR A 8 -3.91 -2.30 -15.41
CA TYR A 8 -3.11 -3.52 -15.25
C TYR A 8 -1.76 -3.25 -14.62
N LYS A 9 -1.11 -2.12 -14.95
CA LYS A 9 0.14 -1.71 -14.27
C LYS A 9 -0.05 -1.57 -12.76
N LEU A 10 -1.18 -1.00 -12.32
CA LEU A 10 -1.47 -0.73 -10.91
C LEU A 10 -2.24 -1.85 -10.22
N PHE A 11 -2.66 -2.90 -10.94
CA PHE A 11 -3.65 -3.86 -10.45
C PHE A 11 -3.18 -4.60 -9.19
N ALA A 12 -1.94 -5.07 -9.19
CA ALA A 12 -1.36 -5.74 -8.04
C ALA A 12 -1.24 -4.80 -6.83
N LEU A 13 -0.76 -3.56 -7.03
CA LEU A 13 -0.74 -2.53 -5.99
C LEU A 13 -2.15 -2.24 -5.44
N MET A 14 -3.16 -2.10 -6.31
CA MET A 14 -4.55 -1.90 -5.89
C MET A 14 -5.05 -3.05 -5.00
N GLY A 15 -4.70 -4.29 -5.32
CA GLY A 15 -4.97 -5.45 -4.47
C GLY A 15 -4.31 -5.35 -3.09
N THR A 16 -3.04 -4.92 -3.03
CA THR A 16 -2.34 -4.76 -1.74
C THR A 16 -2.90 -3.65 -0.86
N MET A 17 -3.63 -2.68 -1.41
CA MET A 17 -4.31 -1.66 -0.58
C MET A 17 -5.37 -2.26 0.36
N PHE A 18 -5.79 -3.50 0.11
CA PHE A 18 -6.80 -4.22 0.87
C PHE A 18 -6.30 -5.58 1.39
N CYS A 19 -4.98 -5.84 1.38
CA CYS A 19 -4.41 -7.03 2.03
C CYS A 19 -4.55 -6.99 3.57
N TYR A 20 -4.83 -5.80 4.11
CA TYR A 20 -5.12 -5.50 5.50
C TYR A 20 -6.25 -4.46 5.54
N PRO A 21 -7.04 -4.33 6.63
CA PRO A 21 -8.08 -3.31 6.72
C PRO A 21 -7.59 -1.89 6.34
N ASN A 22 -8.30 -1.27 5.40
CA ASN A 22 -8.08 0.12 5.00
C ASN A 22 -8.47 1.07 6.16
N PRO A 23 -7.68 2.11 6.51
CA PRO A 23 -6.55 2.67 5.75
C PRO A 23 -5.13 2.30 6.21
N ALA A 24 -4.92 1.15 6.87
CA ALA A 24 -3.57 0.81 7.33
C ALA A 24 -2.55 0.66 6.17
N PRO A 25 -2.84 -0.05 5.06
CA PRO A 25 -1.95 -0.14 3.91
C PRO A 25 -1.64 1.21 3.27
N ALA A 26 -2.66 2.03 3.04
CA ALA A 26 -2.49 3.35 2.44
C ALA A 26 -1.62 4.28 3.31
N LYS A 27 -1.87 4.31 4.63
CA LYS A 27 -1.03 5.07 5.58
C LYS A 27 0.40 4.56 5.60
N LYS A 28 0.61 3.25 5.63
CA LYS A 28 1.94 2.66 5.58
C LYS A 28 2.67 3.02 4.29
N GLY A 29 2.00 2.94 3.14
CA GLY A 29 2.55 3.36 1.85
C GLY A 29 2.97 4.84 1.84
N LEU A 30 2.10 5.75 2.30
CA LEU A 30 2.44 7.18 2.40
C LEU A 30 3.62 7.45 3.32
N HIS A 31 3.74 6.70 4.42
CA HIS A 31 4.89 6.82 5.32
C HIS A 31 6.18 6.35 4.65
N LEU A 32 6.15 5.20 3.96
CA LEU A 32 7.30 4.68 3.18
C LEU A 32 7.75 5.66 2.09
N MET A 33 6.80 6.38 1.48
CA MET A 33 7.08 7.44 0.50
C MET A 33 7.59 8.77 1.12
N GLY A 34 7.77 8.82 2.44
CA GLY A 34 8.16 10.04 3.17
C GLY A 34 7.12 11.16 3.12
N LYS A 35 5.83 10.84 2.85
CA LYS A 35 4.75 11.82 2.74
C LYS A 35 4.06 12.14 4.06
N ILE A 36 4.15 11.24 5.04
CA ILE A 36 3.63 11.45 6.40
C ILE A 36 4.65 10.97 7.44
N ALA A 37 4.67 11.63 8.59
CA ALA A 37 5.63 11.34 9.66
C ALA A 37 5.40 9.98 10.33
N THR A 38 4.15 9.52 10.43
CA THR A 38 3.79 8.25 11.09
C THR A 38 2.69 7.51 10.30
N PRO A 39 2.78 6.16 10.18
CA PRO A 39 1.74 5.34 9.60
C PRO A 39 0.65 4.91 10.60
N GLU A 40 0.73 5.36 11.86
CA GLU A 40 -0.15 4.94 12.95
C GLU A 40 -1.64 5.03 12.59
N VAL A 41 -2.36 4.00 12.98
CA VAL A 41 -3.83 3.92 12.93
C VAL A 41 -4.38 3.91 14.36
N ARG A 42 -5.59 4.45 14.53
CA ARG A 42 -6.27 4.40 15.82
C ARG A 42 -7.06 3.11 15.92
N LEU A 43 -7.17 2.58 17.14
CA LEU A 43 -8.05 1.46 17.43
C LEU A 43 -9.48 1.75 16.93
N PRO A 44 -10.21 0.74 16.43
CA PRO A 44 -9.93 -0.71 16.54
C PRO A 44 -8.92 -1.25 15.53
N MET A 45 -8.33 -0.41 14.68
CA MET A 45 -7.31 -0.83 13.73
C MET A 45 -5.94 -0.90 14.37
N THR A 46 -5.12 -1.83 13.87
CA THR A 46 -3.76 -2.06 14.35
C THR A 46 -2.76 -1.94 13.21
N GLU A 47 -1.48 -1.99 13.55
CA GLU A 47 -0.41 -2.05 12.54
C GLU A 47 -0.53 -3.31 11.69
N MET A 48 -0.07 -3.22 10.44
CA MET A 48 -0.06 -4.34 9.51
C MET A 48 0.85 -5.46 10.01
N ASP A 49 0.44 -6.71 9.78
CA ASP A 49 1.33 -7.84 9.96
C ASP A 49 2.47 -7.82 8.93
N GLU A 50 3.56 -8.51 9.26
CA GLU A 50 4.79 -8.53 8.45
C GLU A 50 4.55 -9.07 7.04
N ALA A 51 3.71 -10.11 6.89
CA ALA A 51 3.45 -10.72 5.58
C ALA A 51 2.68 -9.76 4.66
N SER A 52 1.67 -9.05 5.19
CA SER A 52 0.91 -8.02 4.48
C SER A 52 1.79 -6.82 4.14
N LEU A 53 2.68 -6.41 5.04
CA LEU A 53 3.63 -5.32 4.82
C LEU A 53 4.62 -5.65 3.69
N ASN A 54 5.18 -6.86 3.68
CA ASN A 54 6.11 -7.29 2.65
C ASN A 54 5.46 -7.30 1.26
N LYS A 55 4.20 -7.76 1.15
CA LYS A 55 3.44 -7.67 -0.11
C LYS A 55 3.29 -6.23 -0.59
N LEU A 56 2.91 -5.32 0.31
CA LEU A 56 2.77 -3.90 -0.02
C LEU A 56 4.10 -3.31 -0.53
N ILE A 57 5.21 -3.55 0.17
CA ILE A 57 6.53 -3.03 -0.21
C ILE A 57 6.96 -3.56 -1.58
N THR A 58 6.78 -4.86 -1.85
CA THR A 58 7.10 -5.46 -3.15
C THR A 58 6.36 -4.75 -4.27
N GLU A 59 5.03 -4.65 -4.19
CA GLU A 59 4.24 -4.03 -5.27
C GLU A 59 4.50 -2.52 -5.43
N MET A 60 4.81 -1.82 -4.33
CA MET A 60 5.18 -0.40 -4.40
C MET A 60 6.53 -0.18 -5.12
N LYS A 61 7.51 -1.08 -4.92
CA LYS A 61 8.79 -1.05 -5.66
C LYS A 61 8.59 -1.36 -7.14
N GLU A 62 7.77 -2.36 -7.47
CA GLU A 62 7.47 -2.74 -8.86
C GLU A 62 6.88 -1.59 -9.67
N VAL A 63 6.05 -0.73 -9.05
CA VAL A 63 5.50 0.46 -9.71
C VAL A 63 6.35 1.73 -9.58
N GLY A 64 7.48 1.67 -8.87
CA GLY A 64 8.43 2.78 -8.69
C GLY A 64 7.97 3.89 -7.73
N LEU A 65 7.19 3.55 -6.70
CA LEU A 65 6.75 4.51 -5.68
C LEU A 65 7.74 4.68 -4.53
N ILE A 66 8.54 3.65 -4.24
CA ILE A 66 9.58 3.59 -3.19
C ILE A 66 10.79 2.80 -3.68
#